data_AF-A0A2S9Q609-F1
#
_entry.id   AF-A0A2S9Q609-F1
#
_cell.length_a   1.000
_cell.length_b   1.000
_cell.length_c   1.000
_cell.angle_alpha   90.00
_cell.angle_beta   90.00
_cell.angle_gamma   90.00
#
_symmetry.space_group_name_H-M   'P 1'
#
loop_
_entity.id
_entity.type
_entity.pdbx_description
1 polymer ?
#
loop_
_entity_poly.entity_id
_entity_poly.type
_entity_poly.pdbx_seq_one_letter_code
_entity_poly.pdbx_strand_id
1 'polypeptide(L)' 'MARQKLPAVRLEQLCLQEIRKVAGLHATQSVVVKPMRPGEHPGRHPWTVADIEPDPGGVSTWQKAFNAVLPLQGKYDLE' A
#
# COMPACT_ATOMS: atom_id res chain seq x y z
N MET A 1 -17.06 -8.84 -7.89
CA MET A 1 -15.97 -9.83 -7.84
C MET A 1 -15.54 -9.97 -6.38
N ALA A 2 -15.32 -11.20 -5.90
CA ALA A 2 -14.72 -11.41 -4.59
C ALA A 2 -13.25 -10.96 -4.64
N ARG A 3 -12.78 -10.25 -3.61
CA ARG A 3 -11.37 -9.88 -3.49
C ARG A 3 -10.53 -11.12 -3.20
N GLN A 4 -9.36 -11.23 -3.82
CA GLN A 4 -8.42 -12.31 -3.54
C GLN A 4 -7.68 -12.00 -2.24
N LYS A 5 -7.70 -12.92 -1.27
CA LYS A 5 -6.90 -12.80 -0.05
C LYS A 5 -5.43 -13.05 -0.35
N LEU A 6 -4.55 -12.21 0.19
CA LEU A 6 -3.11 -12.35 0.10
C LEU A 6 -2.46 -12.19 1.47
N PRO A 7 -1.41 -12.98 1.78
CA PRO A 7 -0.57 -12.73 2.93
C PRO A 7 0.05 -11.33 2.89
N ALA A 8 0.27 -10.71 4.05
CA ALA A 8 0.82 -9.36 4.17
C ALA A 8 2.11 -9.19 3.33
N VAL A 9 3.06 -10.12 3.44
CA VAL A 9 4.32 -10.09 2.67
C VAL A 9 4.08 -10.04 1.16
N ARG A 10 3.07 -10.77 0.66
CA ARG A 10 2.78 -10.80 -0.78
C ARG A 10 2.13 -9.49 -1.24
N LEU A 11 1.27 -8.93 -0.39
CA LEU A 11 0.62 -7.66 -0.62
C LEU A 11 1.63 -6.50 -0.60
N GLU A 12 2.60 -6.51 0.32
CA GLU A 12 3.71 -5.55 0.39
C GLU A 12 4.54 -5.56 -0.88
N GLN A 13 4.90 -6.75 -1.38
CA GLN A 13 5.64 -6.88 -2.65
C GLN A 13 4.87 -6.29 -3.84
N LEU A 14 3.55 -6.54 -3.93
CA LEU A 14 2.71 -5.99 -4.98
C LEU A 14 2.58 -4.47 -4.85
N CYS A 15 2.36 -3.96 -3.64
CA CYS A 15 2.31 -2.53 -3.35
C CYS A 15 3.63 -1.88 -3.76
N LEU A 16 4.75 -2.42 -3.31
CA LEU A 16 6.09 -1.92 -3.64
C LEU A 16 6.33 -1.89 -5.16
N GLN A 17 5.89 -2.91 -5.89
CA GLN A 17 6.02 -2.94 -7.35
C GLN A 17 5.21 -1.83 -8.03
N GLU A 18 3.94 -1.63 -7.64
CA GLU A 18 3.10 -0.58 -8.22
C GLU A 18 3.59 0.81 -7.83
N ILE A 19 3.98 0.99 -6.58
CA ILE A 19 4.52 2.27 -6.09
C ILE A 19 5.85 2.60 -6.79
N ARG A 20 6.73 1.62 -7.05
CA ARG A 20 7.96 1.83 -7.85
C ARG A 20 7.64 2.33 -9.26
N LYS A 21 6.61 1.78 -9.91
CA LYS A 21 6.20 2.22 -11.26
C LYS A 21 5.66 3.64 -11.28
N VAL A 22 4.89 4.04 -10.26
CA VAL A 22 4.14 5.32 -10.25
C VAL A 22 4.91 6.45 -9.55
N ALA A 23 5.53 6.15 -8.41
CA ALA A 23 6.19 7.14 -7.55
C ALA A 23 7.72 7.19 -7.74
N GLY A 24 8.30 6.27 -8.51
CA GLY A 24 9.75 6.24 -8.78
C GLY A 24 10.59 5.86 -7.55
N LEU A 25 10.08 4.97 -6.69
CA LEU A 25 10.83 4.50 -5.52
C LEU A 25 12.10 3.74 -5.93
N HIS A 26 13.18 3.95 -5.17
CA HIS A 26 14.44 3.22 -5.27
C HIS A 26 14.32 1.77 -4.78
N ALA A 27 15.22 0.91 -5.26
CA ALA A 27 15.24 -0.52 -4.95
C ALA A 27 15.46 -0.85 -3.46
N THR A 28 16.05 0.08 -2.69
CA THR A 28 16.31 -0.06 -1.26
C THR A 28 15.10 0.25 -0.38
N GLN A 29 13.99 0.70 -0.97
CA GLN A 29 12.80 1.08 -0.23
C GLN A 29 11.88 -0.11 -0.01
N SER A 30 11.30 -0.17 1.18
CA SER A 30 10.25 -1.08 1.62
C SER A 30 8.95 -0.32 1.87
N VAL A 31 7.83 -1.02 1.71
CA VAL A 31 6.49 -0.51 1.98
C VAL A 31 5.90 -1.39 3.07
N VAL A 32 5.41 -0.77 4.14
CA VAL A 32 4.73 -1.46 5.22
C VAL A 32 3.24 -1.36 4.98
N VAL A 33 2.54 -2.50 4.91
CA VAL A 33 1.08 -2.52 4.84
C VAL A 33 0.50 -3.00 6.16
N LYS A 34 -0.63 -2.41 6.57
CA LYS A 34 -1.34 -2.82 7.79
C LYS A 34 -2.85 -2.90 7.57
N PRO A 35 -3.55 -3.76 8.32
CA PRO A 35 -5.00 -3.71 8.39
C PRO A 35 -5.48 -2.33 8.84
N MET A 36 -6.58 -1.87 8.25
CA MET A 36 -7.22 -0.63 8.69
C MET A 36 -7.95 -0.87 10.01
N ARG A 37 -7.60 -0.13 11.07
CA ARG A 37 -8.40 -0.16 12.30
C ARG A 37 -9.68 0.65 12.12
N PRO A 38 -10.76 0.29 12.82
CA PRO A 38 -11.95 1.13 12.90
C PRO A 38 -11.57 2.55 13.35
N GLY A 39 -11.85 3.55 12.52
CA GLY A 39 -11.58 4.97 12.80
C GLY A 39 -10.28 5.55 12.24
N GLU A 40 -9.38 4.76 11.64
CA GLU A 40 -8.12 5.30 11.07
C GLU A 40 -8.32 6.07 9.75
N HIS A 41 -9.30 5.70 8.91
CA HIS A 41 -9.71 6.48 7.73
C HIS A 41 -11.20 6.27 7.42
N PRO A 42 -11.88 7.26 6.81
CA PRO A 42 -13.28 7.13 6.38
C PRO A 42 -13.49 6.19 5.18
N GLY A 43 -12.42 5.64 4.59
CA GLY A 43 -12.47 4.74 3.44
C GLY A 43 -12.77 3.30 3.83
N ARG A 44 -13.62 2.61 3.05
CA ARG A 44 -13.92 1.16 3.17
C ARG A 44 -12.78 0.28 2.62
N HIS A 45 -11.54 0.63 2.95
CA HIS A 45 -10.38 -0.15 2.53
C HIS A 45 -10.00 -1.12 3.66
N PRO A 46 -9.77 -2.41 3.35
CA PRO A 46 -9.47 -3.41 4.37
C PRO A 46 -8.07 -3.24 4.99
N TRP A 47 -7.15 -2.59 4.28
CA TRP A 47 -5.76 -2.37 4.67
C TRP A 47 -5.22 -1.10 4.01
N THR A 48 -4.11 -0.54 4.50
CA THR A 48 -3.46 0.66 3.96
C THR A 48 -1.94 0.53 3.95
N VAL A 49 -1.27 1.42 3.20
CA VAL A 49 0.17 1.66 3.33
C VAL A 49 0.39 2.47 4.60
N ALA A 50 1.03 1.83 5.59
CA ALA A 50 1.35 2.44 6.87
C ALA A 50 2.55 3.38 6.73
N ASP A 51 3.61 2.90 6.07
CA ASP A 51 4.90 3.58 6.00
C ASP A 51 5.70 3.16 4.77
N ILE A 52 6.73 3.95 4.42
CA ILE A 52 7.67 3.69 3.34
C ILE A 52 9.06 4.01 3.86
N GLU A 53 9.90 2.99 4.01
CA GLU A 53 11.22 3.13 4.61
C GLU A 53 12.34 2.83 3.60
N PRO A 54 13.39 3.66 3.49
CA PRO A 54 13.47 5.03 4.01
C PRO A 54 12.50 5.97 3.27
N ASP A 55 11.93 6.94 3.99
CA ASP A 55 11.01 7.94 3.40
C ASP A 55 11.82 8.96 2.58
N PRO A 56 11.68 8.98 1.25
CA PRO A 56 12.50 9.80 0.39
C PRO A 56 11.94 11.22 0.21
N GLY A 57 10.74 11.53 0.73
CA GLY A 57 10.07 12.79 0.39
C GLY A 57 8.85 13.19 1.21
N GLY A 58 8.58 12.54 2.35
CA GLY A 58 7.50 12.91 3.25
C GLY A 58 6.12 12.65 2.66
N VAL A 59 5.19 13.55 3.00
CA VAL A 59 3.75 13.47 2.66
C VAL A 59 3.50 13.30 1.16
N SER A 60 4.33 13.89 0.29
CA SER A 60 4.19 13.80 -1.17
C SER A 60 4.44 12.38 -1.71
N THR A 61 5.46 11.70 -1.16
CA THR A 61 5.77 10.31 -1.53
C THR A 61 4.69 9.37 -1.02
N TRP A 62 4.29 9.54 0.25
CA TRP A 62 3.23 8.72 0.84
C TRP A 62 1.92 8.82 0.06
N GLN A 63 1.53 10.04 -0.35
CA GLN A 63 0.29 10.23 -1.10
C GLN A 63 0.35 9.63 -2.52
N LYS A 64 1.48 9.75 -3.23
CA LYS A 64 1.69 9.07 -4.51
C LYS A 64 1.62 7.55 -4.37
N ALA A 65 2.23 7.02 -3.31
CA ALA A 65 2.22 5.60 -3.02
C ALA A 65 0.82 5.10 -2.67
N PHE A 66 0.10 5.82 -1.82
CA PHE A 66 -1.29 5.53 -1.48
C PHE A 66 -2.17 5.48 -2.73
N ASN A 67 -2.07 6.49 -3.61
CA ASN A 67 -2.82 6.51 -4.87
C ASN A 67 -2.48 5.35 -5.81
N ALA A 68 -1.22 4.90 -5.82
CA ALA A 68 -0.79 3.75 -6.63
C ALA A 68 -1.41 2.42 -6.13
N VAL A 69 -1.69 2.28 -4.84
CA VAL A 69 -2.23 1.04 -4.25
C VAL A 69 -3.75 1.02 -4.12
N LEU A 70 -4.45 2.15 -4.30
CA LEU A 70 -5.92 2.21 -4.31
C LEU A 70 -6.57 1.15 -5.24
N PRO A 71 -6.09 0.94 -6.48
CA PRO A 71 -6.65 -0.10 -7.35
C PRO A 71 -6.41 -1.52 -6.83
N LEU A 72 -5.35 -1.75 -6.06
CA LEU A 72 -5.04 -3.04 -5.45
C LEU A 72 -6.04 -3.37 -4.32
N GLN A 73 -6.46 -2.39 -3.53
CA GLN A 73 -7.46 -2.57 -2.46
C GLN A 73 -8.85 -2.96 -3.01
N GLY A 74 -9.12 -2.68 -4.29
CA GLY A 74 -10.33 -3.14 -4.98
C GLY A 74 -10.27 -4.62 -5.40
N LYS A 75 -9.07 -5.21 -5.47
CA LYS A 75 -8.80 -6.56 -6.00
C LYS A 75 -8.35 -7.53 -4.92
N TYR A 76 -7.61 -7.05 -3.93
CA TYR A 76 -6.93 -7.85 -2.93
C TYR A 76 -7.37 -7.47 -1.52
N ASP A 77 -7.54 -8.49 -0.70
CA ASP A 77 -7.76 -8.35 0.74
C ASP A 77 -6.59 -8.94 1.51
N LEU A 78 -6.42 -8.52 2.75
CA LEU A 78 -5.41 -9.12 3.63
C LEU A 78 -5.94 -10.46 4.13
N GLU A 79 -5.09 -11.49 4.15
CA GLU A 79 -5.48 -12.84 4.59
C GLU A 79 -6.01 -12.88 6.03
#